data_AF-A0A5M3WWU7-F1
#
_entry.id   AF-A0A5M3WWU7-F1
#
_cell.length_a   1.000
_cell.length_b   1.000
_cell.length_c   1.000
_cell.angle_alpha   90.00
_cell.angle_beta   90.00
_cell.angle_gamma   90.00
#
_symmetry.space_group_name_H-M   'P 1'
#
loop_
_entity.id
_entity.type
_entity.pdbx_description
1 polymer ?
#
loop_
_entity_poly.entity_id
_entity_poly.type
_entity_poly.pdbx_seq_one_letter_code
_entity_poly.pdbx_strand_id
1 'polypeptide(L)'
;MSLYLVDPSEGLTRRARYFVSAHALQVAPFDVDQYRARWLGLGIPATEIDRVAAYSRRWGGLALPPAPHYDGGPRILNPDTPEGAPEEGWWFEAGAQRTAVSYSFMIGPHGEFGVHGDRWVPLHSTVEGWVESVALAHHASTWAKTITKVTGRDVDSLQLDLYEAVTEVAGLADNWWRGADSLVAIYTGEAECMAAPQCQTAYIYSGLDSWGLRG
;
A
#
# COMPACT_ATOMS: atom_id res chain seq x y z
N MET A 1 15.31 -2.99 28.86
CA MET A 1 13.96 -3.54 28.68
C MET A 1 13.82 -3.85 27.19
N SER A 2 13.93 -5.13 26.81
CA SER A 2 13.91 -5.54 25.40
C SER A 2 12.45 -5.52 24.94
N LEU A 3 12.09 -4.48 24.19
CA LEU A 3 10.81 -4.42 23.49
C LEU A 3 10.87 -5.45 22.36
N TYR A 4 10.03 -6.48 22.44
CA TYR A 4 9.74 -7.35 21.32
C TYR A 4 9.08 -6.50 20.23
N LEU A 5 9.88 -5.87 19.37
CA LEU A 5 9.40 -5.34 18.10
C LEU A 5 8.88 -6.55 17.32
N VAL A 6 7.58 -6.53 16.99
CA VAL A 6 7.02 -7.47 16.03
C VAL A 6 7.80 -7.28 14.74
N ASP A 7 8.36 -8.37 14.21
CA ASP A 7 9.08 -8.29 12.94
C ASP A 7 8.05 -7.91 11.84
N PRO A 8 8.15 -6.72 11.21
CA PRO A 8 7.23 -6.33 10.13
C PRO A 8 7.21 -7.33 8.96
N SER A 9 8.23 -8.19 8.90
CA SER A 9 8.49 -9.17 7.86
C SER A 9 7.59 -10.42 7.92
N GLU A 10 6.86 -10.66 9.01
CA GLU A 10 6.01 -11.86 9.15
C GLU A 10 4.89 -11.91 8.10
N GLY A 11 4.84 -12.94 7.25
CA GLY A 11 3.84 -13.02 6.17
C GLY A 11 4.25 -12.32 4.86
N LEU A 12 5.36 -11.57 4.83
CA LEU A 12 5.94 -11.04 3.60
C LEU A 12 6.79 -12.11 2.88
N THR A 13 6.75 -12.09 1.55
CA THR A 13 7.64 -12.83 0.67
C THR A 13 9.10 -12.46 0.92
N ARG A 14 10.03 -13.34 0.55
CA ARG A 14 11.47 -13.08 0.71
C ARG A 14 11.90 -11.76 0.05
N ARG A 15 11.34 -11.44 -1.12
CA ARG A 15 11.58 -10.19 -1.86
C ARG A 15 11.17 -8.98 -1.04
N ALA A 16 9.94 -8.95 -0.52
CA ALA A 16 9.46 -7.81 0.28
C ALA A 16 10.20 -7.69 1.61
N ARG A 17 10.52 -8.79 2.28
CA ARG A 17 11.35 -8.78 3.49
C ARG A 17 12.73 -8.19 3.23
N TYR A 18 13.39 -8.62 2.14
CA TYR A 18 14.66 -8.05 1.73
C TYR A 18 14.53 -6.55 1.45
N PHE A 19 13.52 -6.16 0.67
CA PHE A 19 13.25 -4.76 0.33
C PHE A 19 13.10 -3.88 1.59
N VAL A 20 12.28 -4.29 2.55
CA VAL A 20 12.10 -3.57 3.82
C VAL A 20 13.42 -3.50 4.57
N SER A 21 14.10 -4.63 4.76
CA SER A 21 15.35 -4.67 5.54
C SER A 21 16.50 -3.87 4.93
N ALA A 22 16.57 -3.77 3.61
CA ALA A 22 17.68 -3.16 2.89
C ALA A 22 17.44 -1.68 2.59
N HIS A 23 16.17 -1.26 2.43
CA HIS A 23 15.84 0.06 1.89
C HIS A 23 14.92 0.91 2.78
N ALA A 24 14.27 0.33 3.79
CA ALA A 24 13.44 1.12 4.69
C ALA A 24 14.28 1.86 5.74
N LEU A 25 13.80 3.04 6.15
CA LEU A 25 14.33 3.77 7.30
C LEU A 25 13.34 3.64 8.46
N GLN A 26 13.86 3.41 9.67
CA GLN A 26 13.07 3.36 10.89
C GLN A 26 13.16 4.68 11.64
N VAL A 27 12.00 5.28 11.93
CA VAL A 27 11.88 6.42 12.87
C VAL A 27 11.04 6.03 14.07
N ALA A 28 10.93 6.93 15.05
CA ALA A 28 10.08 6.73 16.21
C ALA A 28 8.60 6.56 15.77
N PRO A 29 7.92 5.47 16.18
CA PRO A 29 6.51 5.27 15.86
C PRO A 29 5.61 6.20 16.67
N PHE A 30 4.37 6.35 16.21
CA PHE A 30 3.32 7.04 16.95
C PHE A 30 2.93 6.25 18.23
N ASP A 31 3.02 6.90 19.39
CA ASP A 31 2.69 6.30 20.69
C ASP A 31 1.18 6.35 20.95
N VAL A 32 0.50 5.27 20.57
CA VAL A 32 -0.97 5.14 20.68
C VAL A 32 -1.45 5.17 22.14
N ASP A 33 -0.65 4.67 23.08
CA ASP A 33 -1.08 4.56 24.48
C ASP A 33 -1.26 5.93 25.14
N GLN A 34 -0.51 6.94 24.68
CA GLN A 34 -0.67 8.33 25.13
C GLN A 34 -2.05 8.91 24.78
N TYR A 35 -2.70 8.41 23.72
CA TYR A 35 -3.96 8.95 23.22
C TYR A 35 -5.18 8.11 23.60
N ARG A 36 -4.99 6.87 24.10
CA ARG A 36 -6.09 5.94 24.39
C ARG A 36 -7.19 6.55 25.25
N ALA A 37 -6.85 7.16 26.38
CA ALA A 37 -7.85 7.74 27.29
C ALA A 37 -8.66 8.87 26.62
N ARG A 38 -7.99 9.70 25.81
CA ARG A 38 -8.63 10.77 25.05
C ARG A 38 -9.57 10.21 23.98
N TRP A 39 -9.13 9.21 23.22
CA TRP A 39 -9.91 8.59 22.15
C TRP A 39 -11.15 7.86 22.68
N LEU A 40 -11.03 7.16 23.81
CA LEU A 40 -12.20 6.60 24.50
C LEU A 40 -13.20 7.69 24.90
N GLY A 41 -12.70 8.84 25.39
CA GLY A 41 -13.53 10.00 25.70
C GLY A 41 -14.23 10.63 24.49
N LEU A 42 -13.71 10.42 23.28
CA LEU A 42 -14.34 10.83 22.02
C LEU A 42 -15.34 9.79 21.46
N GLY A 43 -15.53 8.67 22.16
CA GLY A 43 -16.43 7.60 21.73
C GLY A 43 -15.83 6.62 20.73
N ILE A 44 -14.51 6.68 20.48
CA ILE A 44 -13.82 5.72 19.63
C ILE A 44 -13.81 4.35 20.36
N PRO A 45 -14.30 3.26 19.74
CA PRO A 45 -14.34 1.96 20.39
C PRO A 45 -12.93 1.45 20.73
N ALA A 46 -12.80 0.78 21.87
CA ALA A 46 -11.51 0.24 22.31
C ALA A 46 -10.87 -0.71 21.28
N THR A 47 -11.69 -1.47 20.55
CA THR A 47 -11.25 -2.38 19.48
C THR A 47 -10.60 -1.65 18.31
N GLU A 48 -11.05 -0.43 18.00
CA GLU A 48 -10.47 0.40 16.96
C GLU A 48 -9.14 1.01 17.40
N ILE A 49 -9.05 1.43 18.66
CA ILE A 49 -7.78 1.85 19.27
C ILE A 49 -6.77 0.70 19.26
N ASP A 50 -7.22 -0.53 19.54
CA ASP A 50 -6.37 -1.73 19.50
C ASP A 50 -5.88 -2.04 18.07
N ARG A 51 -6.70 -1.81 17.04
CA ARG A 51 -6.29 -1.89 15.62
C ARG A 51 -5.20 -0.88 15.28
N VAL A 52 -5.36 0.37 15.71
CA VAL A 52 -4.33 1.41 15.54
C VAL A 52 -3.04 1.02 16.25
N ALA A 53 -3.12 0.51 17.47
CA ALA A 53 -1.96 0.05 18.23
C ALA A 53 -1.26 -1.14 17.55
N ALA A 54 -2.01 -2.08 16.98
CA ALA A 54 -1.46 -3.20 16.22
C ALA A 54 -0.75 -2.72 14.95
N TYR A 55 -1.36 -1.78 14.22
CA TYR A 55 -0.74 -1.15 13.06
C TYR A 55 0.55 -0.41 13.44
N SER A 56 0.53 0.46 14.47
CA SER A 56 1.70 1.21 14.92
C SER A 56 2.84 0.29 15.38
N ARG A 57 2.54 -0.78 16.13
CA ARG A 57 3.57 -1.74 16.56
C ARG A 57 4.27 -2.43 15.39
N ARG A 58 3.55 -2.66 14.30
CA ARG A 58 4.05 -3.42 13.17
C ARG A 58 4.70 -2.54 12.10
N TRP A 59 4.06 -1.44 11.75
CA TRP A 59 4.44 -0.59 10.62
C TRP A 59 4.87 0.81 11.03
N GLY A 60 4.56 1.21 12.27
CA GLY A 60 4.81 2.55 12.78
C GLY A 60 6.28 2.96 12.64
N GLY A 61 6.49 4.15 12.10
CA GLY A 61 7.80 4.74 11.87
C GLY A 61 8.56 4.16 10.67
N LEU A 62 7.96 3.26 9.88
CA LEU A 62 8.62 2.71 8.71
C LEU A 62 8.49 3.66 7.51
N ALA A 63 9.61 4.15 7.00
CA ALA A 63 9.67 4.94 5.77
C ALA A 63 10.23 4.07 4.63
N LEU A 64 9.36 3.66 3.72
CA LEU A 64 9.75 2.89 2.52
C LEU A 64 10.32 3.82 1.43
N PRO A 65 11.05 3.28 0.44
CA PRO A 65 11.29 3.97 -0.83
C PRO A 65 9.97 4.42 -1.48
N PRO A 66 9.97 5.53 -2.26
CA PRO A 66 8.78 5.97 -2.97
C PRO A 66 8.23 4.90 -3.92
N ALA A 67 6.92 4.70 -3.88
CA ALA A 67 6.21 3.88 -4.87
C ALA A 67 6.22 4.54 -6.26
N PRO A 68 6.12 3.78 -7.37
CA PRO A 68 6.06 4.36 -8.72
C PRO A 68 4.74 5.09 -9.02
N HIS A 69 3.73 4.94 -8.18
CA HIS A 69 2.44 5.60 -8.30
C HIS A 69 2.00 6.23 -6.96
N TYR A 70 0.85 6.91 -6.96
CA TYR A 70 0.34 7.71 -5.84
C TYR A 70 1.34 8.72 -5.26
N ASP A 71 2.07 9.41 -6.15
CA ASP A 71 3.12 10.37 -5.80
C ASP A 71 4.13 9.85 -4.76
N GLY A 72 4.41 8.55 -4.81
CA GLY A 72 5.37 7.89 -3.94
C GLY A 72 4.77 7.21 -2.70
N GLY A 73 3.45 7.20 -2.54
CA GLY A 73 2.79 6.57 -1.39
C GLY A 73 2.98 7.35 -0.07
N PRO A 74 2.68 6.73 1.08
CA PRO A 74 2.99 7.30 2.38
C PRO A 74 4.48 7.58 2.54
N ARG A 75 4.81 8.74 3.12
CA ARG A 75 6.18 9.13 3.46
C ARG A 75 6.74 8.28 4.59
N ILE A 76 5.93 8.09 5.63
CA ILE A 76 6.22 7.29 6.81
C ILE A 76 4.90 6.61 7.19
N LEU A 77 4.92 5.29 7.34
CA LEU A 77 3.78 4.56 7.87
C LEU A 77 3.62 4.91 9.34
N ASN A 78 2.53 5.60 9.67
CA ASN A 78 2.22 6.05 11.02
C ASN A 78 0.74 6.36 11.08
N PRO A 79 0.00 5.79 12.05
CA PRO A 79 -1.41 6.09 12.17
C PRO A 79 -1.68 7.44 12.80
N ASP A 80 -2.93 7.86 12.68
CA ASP A 80 -3.49 9.03 13.34
C ASP A 80 -4.71 8.64 14.20
N THR A 81 -5.61 9.59 14.44
CA THR A 81 -6.83 9.35 15.21
C THR A 81 -7.87 8.64 14.37
N PRO A 82 -8.46 7.53 14.83
CA PRO A 82 -9.55 6.89 14.12
C PRO A 82 -10.72 7.83 13.83
N GLU A 83 -11.24 7.72 12.62
CA GLU A 83 -12.38 8.46 12.12
C GLU A 83 -13.41 7.49 11.52
N GLY A 84 -14.68 7.87 11.61
CA GLY A 84 -15.80 7.06 11.15
C GLY A 84 -16.87 6.87 12.21
N ALA A 85 -17.73 5.90 11.97
CA ALA A 85 -18.89 5.61 12.79
C ALA A 85 -19.21 4.10 12.75
N PRO A 86 -19.88 3.53 13.77
CA PRO A 86 -20.18 2.09 13.82
C PRO A 86 -20.89 1.54 12.57
N GLU A 87 -21.76 2.33 11.95
CA GLU A 87 -22.53 1.97 10.76
C GLU A 87 -21.77 2.03 9.43
N GLU A 88 -20.72 2.86 9.37
CA GLU A 88 -19.92 3.07 8.15
C GLU A 88 -18.60 2.30 8.20
N GLY A 89 -18.09 2.04 9.41
CA GLY A 89 -16.74 1.53 9.64
C GLY A 89 -15.84 2.59 10.26
N TRP A 90 -14.66 2.15 10.69
CA TRP A 90 -13.62 3.02 11.25
C TRP A 90 -12.35 2.91 10.41
N TRP A 91 -11.86 4.08 10.01
CA TRP A 91 -10.61 4.28 9.30
C TRP A 91 -9.62 5.00 10.20
N PHE A 92 -8.34 4.92 9.83
CA PHE A 92 -7.28 5.77 10.35
C PHE A 92 -6.20 5.88 9.27
N GLU A 93 -5.42 6.96 9.29
CA GLU A 93 -4.36 7.16 8.32
C GLU A 93 -3.37 5.98 8.33
N ALA A 94 -2.97 5.53 7.15
CA ALA A 94 -1.83 4.64 7.02
C ALA A 94 -0.51 5.42 7.19
N GLY A 95 -0.51 6.70 6.83
CA GLY A 95 0.62 7.59 7.00
C GLY A 95 0.55 8.83 6.12
N ALA A 96 1.23 9.88 6.57
CA ALA A 96 1.26 11.16 5.87
C ALA A 96 1.83 11.02 4.45
N GLN A 97 1.23 11.76 3.52
CA GLN A 97 1.60 11.79 2.11
C GLN A 97 3.00 12.41 1.91
N ARG A 98 3.67 12.06 0.81
CA ARG A 98 4.96 12.65 0.43
C ARG A 98 4.82 14.04 -0.17
N THR A 99 3.71 14.26 -0.88
CA THR A 99 3.38 15.48 -1.61
C THR A 99 1.94 15.88 -1.29
N ALA A 100 1.54 17.08 -1.69
CA ALA A 100 0.14 17.49 -1.62
C ALA A 100 -0.66 16.77 -2.71
N VAL A 101 -1.58 15.89 -2.30
CA VAL A 101 -2.50 15.14 -3.15
C VAL A 101 -3.94 15.32 -2.67
N SER A 102 -4.92 14.93 -3.48
CA SER A 102 -6.36 15.11 -3.19
C SER A 102 -6.99 13.96 -2.39
N TYR A 103 -6.18 13.09 -1.78
CA TYR A 103 -6.62 11.93 -1.01
C TYR A 103 -5.68 11.64 0.17
N SER A 104 -6.16 10.88 1.14
CA SER A 104 -5.35 10.32 2.23
C SER A 104 -5.13 8.82 2.05
N PHE A 105 -3.96 8.32 2.45
CA PHE A 105 -3.75 6.88 2.56
C PHE A 105 -4.35 6.42 3.89
N MET A 106 -5.29 5.48 3.84
CA MET A 106 -6.02 5.04 5.03
C MET A 106 -5.96 3.53 5.18
N ILE A 107 -6.14 3.08 6.42
CA ILE A 107 -6.44 1.69 6.75
C ILE A 107 -7.94 1.55 6.93
N GLY A 108 -8.54 0.66 6.13
CA GLY A 108 -9.96 0.36 6.13
C GLY A 108 -10.44 -0.44 7.34
N PRO A 109 -11.77 -0.56 7.51
CA PRO A 109 -12.40 -1.26 8.64
C PRO A 109 -12.02 -2.75 8.74
N HIS A 110 -11.54 -3.36 7.65
CA HIS A 110 -11.10 -4.75 7.64
C HIS A 110 -9.58 -4.89 7.48
N GLY A 111 -8.83 -3.78 7.60
CA GLY A 111 -7.37 -3.76 7.50
C GLY A 111 -6.83 -3.54 6.09
N GLU A 112 -7.69 -3.16 5.15
CA GLU A 112 -7.29 -2.85 3.78
C GLU A 112 -6.40 -1.62 3.74
N PHE A 113 -5.39 -1.62 2.87
CA PHE A 113 -4.65 -0.42 2.56
C PHE A 113 -5.33 0.27 1.38
N GLY A 114 -5.73 1.53 1.54
CA GLY A 114 -6.52 2.23 0.54
C GLY A 114 -6.25 3.73 0.45
N VAL A 115 -6.99 4.38 -0.43
CA VAL A 115 -7.05 5.85 -0.52
C VAL A 115 -8.45 6.34 -0.21
N HIS A 116 -8.53 7.49 0.46
CA HIS A 116 -9.79 8.16 0.77
C HIS A 116 -9.74 9.61 0.28
N GLY A 117 -10.54 9.92 -0.74
CA GLY A 117 -10.79 11.25 -1.27
C GLY A 117 -12.29 11.51 -1.27
N ASP A 118 -12.89 11.69 -2.45
CA ASP A 118 -14.36 11.81 -2.59
C ASP A 118 -15.09 10.52 -2.17
N ARG A 119 -14.41 9.37 -2.28
CA ARG A 119 -14.87 8.08 -1.76
C ARG A 119 -13.69 7.22 -1.31
N TRP A 120 -13.97 6.30 -0.40
CA TRP A 120 -13.04 5.24 -0.01
C TRP A 120 -12.84 4.25 -1.14
N VAL A 121 -11.58 3.94 -1.47
CA VAL A 121 -11.20 2.88 -2.40
C VAL A 121 -10.09 2.02 -1.80
N PRO A 122 -10.35 0.76 -1.45
CA PRO A 122 -9.31 -0.16 -0.99
C PRO A 122 -8.42 -0.57 -2.18
N LEU A 123 -7.11 -0.35 -2.04
CA LEU A 123 -6.13 -0.67 -3.09
C LEU A 123 -5.67 -2.11 -2.98
N HIS A 124 -5.38 -2.53 -1.75
CA HIS A 124 -4.93 -3.87 -1.39
C HIS A 124 -5.69 -4.34 -0.16
N SER A 125 -5.99 -5.63 -0.08
CA SER A 125 -6.77 -6.18 1.03
C SER A 125 -6.02 -6.17 2.37
N THR A 126 -4.72 -5.89 2.36
CA THR A 126 -3.85 -5.81 3.55
C THR A 126 -2.74 -4.79 3.33
N VAL A 127 -2.12 -4.32 4.43
CA VAL A 127 -0.92 -3.48 4.39
C VAL A 127 0.26 -4.24 3.79
N GLU A 128 0.38 -5.52 4.10
CA GLU A 128 1.36 -6.44 3.53
C GLU A 128 1.27 -6.46 2.01
N GLY A 129 0.05 -6.56 1.45
CA GLY A 129 -0.18 -6.52 0.02
C GLY A 129 0.31 -5.23 -0.65
N TRP A 130 0.09 -4.09 0.00
CA TRP A 130 0.67 -2.82 -0.46
C TRP A 130 2.21 -2.84 -0.41
N VAL A 131 2.81 -3.33 0.69
CA VAL A 131 4.27 -3.44 0.82
C VAL A 131 4.86 -4.39 -0.25
N GLU A 132 4.18 -5.49 -0.54
CA GLU A 132 4.53 -6.43 -1.62
C GLU A 132 4.50 -5.76 -3.00
N SER A 133 3.46 -4.97 -3.27
CA SER A 133 3.31 -4.18 -4.50
C SER A 133 4.47 -3.20 -4.69
N VAL A 134 4.83 -2.46 -3.63
CA VAL A 134 5.96 -1.51 -3.66
C VAL A 134 7.30 -2.24 -3.83
N ALA A 135 7.52 -3.35 -3.12
CA ALA A 135 8.73 -4.15 -3.25
C ALA A 135 8.88 -4.76 -4.65
N LEU A 136 7.78 -5.24 -5.24
CA LEU A 136 7.75 -5.79 -6.58
C LEU A 136 8.04 -4.71 -7.63
N ALA A 137 7.46 -3.52 -7.49
CA ALA A 137 7.77 -2.38 -8.35
C ALA A 137 9.25 -1.99 -8.29
N HIS A 138 9.82 -1.90 -7.09
CA HIS A 138 11.24 -1.57 -6.92
C HIS A 138 12.13 -2.62 -7.59
N HIS A 139 11.85 -3.91 -7.36
CA HIS A 139 12.57 -5.02 -7.98
C HIS A 139 12.46 -5.00 -9.51
N ALA A 140 11.23 -4.92 -10.04
CA ALA A 140 10.99 -4.90 -11.48
C ALA A 140 11.68 -3.70 -12.15
N SER A 141 11.64 -2.52 -11.52
CA SER A 141 12.30 -1.31 -12.02
C SER A 141 13.82 -1.45 -12.11
N THR A 142 14.42 -2.29 -11.27
CA THR A 142 15.87 -2.53 -11.26
C THR A 142 16.31 -3.42 -12.43
N TRP A 143 15.47 -4.35 -12.86
CA TRP A 143 15.84 -5.41 -13.82
C TRP A 143 15.20 -5.26 -15.20
N ALA A 144 14.12 -4.50 -15.32
CA ALA A 144 13.43 -4.30 -16.59
C ALA A 144 14.35 -3.58 -17.58
N LYS A 145 14.33 -4.05 -18.83
CA LYS A 145 15.02 -3.36 -19.94
C LYS A 145 14.24 -2.13 -20.40
N THR A 146 12.93 -2.15 -20.22
CA THR A 146 12.04 -1.06 -20.62
C THR A 146 10.88 -0.99 -19.63
N ILE A 147 10.50 0.24 -19.28
CA ILE A 147 9.34 0.54 -18.46
C ILE A 147 8.43 1.45 -19.28
N THR A 148 7.24 0.98 -19.61
CA THR A 148 6.24 1.74 -20.36
C THR A 148 5.10 2.14 -19.43
N LYS A 149 4.74 3.42 -19.44
CA LYS A 149 3.56 3.93 -18.74
C LYS A 149 2.42 4.13 -19.74
N VAL A 150 1.24 3.59 -19.42
CA VAL A 150 0.00 3.74 -20.17
C VAL A 150 -1.03 4.39 -19.24
N THR A 151 -1.88 5.29 -19.75
CA THR A 151 -2.82 6.04 -18.92
C THR A 151 -4.20 6.15 -19.57
N GLY A 152 -5.24 6.34 -18.74
CA GLY A 152 -6.61 6.49 -19.17
C GLY A 152 -7.13 5.26 -19.93
N ARG A 153 -7.99 5.48 -20.92
CA ARG A 153 -8.68 4.42 -21.67
C ARG A 153 -7.75 3.44 -22.40
N ASP A 154 -6.50 3.81 -22.64
CA ASP A 154 -5.52 2.90 -23.25
C ASP A 154 -5.17 1.74 -22.31
N VAL A 155 -5.36 1.91 -20.99
CA VAL A 155 -5.18 0.83 -20.01
C VAL A 155 -6.17 -0.32 -20.25
N ASP A 156 -7.42 -0.01 -20.62
CA ASP A 156 -8.45 -1.01 -20.90
C ASP A 156 -8.14 -1.85 -22.16
N SER A 157 -7.21 -1.39 -22.99
CA SER A 157 -6.80 -2.12 -24.20
C SER A 157 -5.73 -3.19 -23.94
N LEU A 158 -5.14 -3.21 -22.74
CA LEU A 158 -4.11 -4.17 -22.36
C LEU A 158 -4.66 -5.60 -22.33
N GLN A 159 -4.02 -6.49 -23.08
CA GLN A 159 -4.41 -7.90 -23.15
C GLN A 159 -3.69 -8.68 -22.04
N LEU A 160 -4.42 -9.02 -20.98
CA LEU A 160 -3.88 -9.71 -19.81
C LEU A 160 -4.25 -11.20 -19.75
N ASP A 161 -4.98 -11.72 -20.73
CA ASP A 161 -5.48 -13.11 -20.75
C ASP A 161 -4.37 -14.18 -20.70
N LEU A 162 -3.16 -13.81 -21.13
CA LEU A 162 -1.98 -14.67 -21.10
C LEU A 162 -1.08 -14.45 -19.88
N TYR A 163 -1.47 -13.56 -18.98
CA TYR A 163 -0.73 -13.25 -17.77
C TYR A 163 -1.36 -13.93 -16.56
N GLU A 164 -0.52 -14.31 -15.61
CA GLU A 164 -0.96 -14.82 -14.31
C GLU A 164 -1.09 -13.69 -13.30
N ALA A 165 -2.18 -13.66 -12.54
CA ALA A 165 -2.33 -12.71 -11.44
C ALA A 165 -1.25 -12.95 -10.37
N VAL A 166 -0.66 -11.85 -9.87
CA VAL A 166 0.33 -11.87 -8.79
C VAL A 166 -0.42 -11.80 -7.46
N THR A 167 -0.77 -12.95 -6.90
CA THR A 167 -1.64 -13.01 -5.71
C THR A 167 -0.99 -12.46 -4.45
N GLU A 168 0.35 -12.45 -4.36
CA GLU A 168 1.04 -11.98 -3.15
C GLU A 168 0.84 -10.50 -2.85
N VAL A 169 0.47 -9.67 -3.85
CA VAL A 169 0.16 -8.24 -3.60
C VAL A 169 -1.24 -8.03 -3.04
N ALA A 170 -2.08 -9.07 -2.98
CA ALA A 170 -3.45 -9.00 -2.48
C ALA A 170 -4.25 -7.80 -3.05
N GLY A 171 -4.14 -7.61 -4.38
CA GLY A 171 -4.71 -6.46 -5.08
C GLY A 171 -6.23 -6.43 -5.07
N LEU A 172 -6.79 -5.22 -4.97
CA LEU A 172 -8.22 -4.93 -5.10
C LEU A 172 -8.43 -3.96 -6.26
N ALA A 173 -8.28 -2.65 -6.06
CA ALA A 173 -8.21 -1.68 -7.16
C ALA A 173 -6.86 -1.76 -7.89
N ASP A 174 -5.79 -2.04 -7.15
CA ASP A 174 -4.44 -2.08 -7.71
C ASP A 174 -3.93 -3.51 -7.82
N ASN A 175 -3.64 -3.93 -9.04
CA ASN A 175 -3.36 -5.33 -9.35
C ASN A 175 -2.08 -5.49 -10.18
N TRP A 176 -1.54 -6.70 -10.13
CA TRP A 176 -0.32 -7.08 -10.82
C TRP A 176 -0.51 -8.38 -11.60
N TRP A 177 0.13 -8.42 -12.76
CA TRP A 177 0.09 -9.55 -13.69
C TRP A 177 1.50 -9.91 -14.13
N ARG A 178 1.78 -11.20 -14.24
CA ARG A 178 3.08 -11.76 -14.61
C ARG A 178 2.96 -12.54 -15.92
N GLY A 179 3.68 -12.09 -16.92
CA GLY A 179 3.81 -12.73 -18.22
C GLY A 179 5.11 -13.51 -18.35
N ALA A 180 5.46 -13.88 -19.58
CA ALA A 180 6.66 -14.67 -19.88
C ALA A 180 7.97 -13.90 -19.59
N ASP A 181 8.00 -12.60 -19.90
CA ASP A 181 9.17 -11.72 -19.75
C ASP A 181 8.78 -10.30 -19.27
N SER A 182 7.55 -10.14 -18.77
CA SER A 182 7.03 -8.84 -18.32
C SER A 182 6.18 -8.92 -17.07
N LEU A 183 6.18 -7.84 -16.30
CA LEU A 183 5.23 -7.56 -15.23
C LEU A 183 4.37 -6.36 -15.63
N VAL A 184 3.08 -6.45 -15.40
CA VAL A 184 2.14 -5.34 -15.61
C VAL A 184 1.50 -4.99 -14.27
N ALA A 185 1.62 -3.73 -13.86
CA ALA A 185 0.92 -3.18 -12.70
C ALA A 185 -0.17 -2.25 -13.22
N ILE A 186 -1.42 -2.45 -12.80
CA ILE A 186 -2.53 -1.54 -13.10
C ILE A 186 -3.00 -0.92 -11.80
N TYR A 187 -3.14 0.39 -11.83
CA TYR A 187 -3.59 1.20 -10.73
C TYR A 187 -4.89 1.91 -11.14
N THR A 188 -6.01 1.53 -10.53
CA THR A 188 -7.32 2.16 -10.75
C THR A 188 -7.75 3.00 -9.56
N GLY A 189 -7.08 2.88 -8.41
CA GLY A 189 -7.54 3.46 -7.16
C GLY A 189 -7.77 4.95 -7.18
N GLU A 190 -6.86 5.75 -7.76
CA GLU A 190 -7.06 7.20 -7.89
C GLU A 190 -8.23 7.54 -8.82
N ALA A 191 -8.34 6.83 -9.95
CA ALA A 191 -9.40 7.04 -10.92
C ALA A 191 -10.78 6.74 -10.33
N GLU A 192 -10.88 5.67 -9.56
CA GLU A 192 -12.06 5.35 -8.80
C GLU A 192 -12.29 6.40 -7.71
N CYS A 193 -11.32 6.64 -6.82
CA CYS A 193 -11.43 7.56 -5.69
C CYS A 193 -11.94 8.95 -6.08
N MET A 194 -11.53 9.47 -7.24
CA MET A 194 -11.86 10.82 -7.71
C MET A 194 -12.88 10.86 -8.86
N ALA A 195 -13.49 9.72 -9.20
CA ALA A 195 -14.36 9.59 -10.39
C ALA A 195 -13.73 10.14 -11.68
N ALA A 196 -12.44 9.88 -11.87
CA ALA A 196 -11.59 10.42 -12.91
C ALA A 196 -10.93 9.29 -13.73
N PRO A 197 -11.65 8.65 -14.67
CA PRO A 197 -11.13 7.51 -15.45
C PRO A 197 -9.79 7.78 -16.16
N GLN A 198 -9.51 9.03 -16.50
CA GLN A 198 -8.24 9.44 -17.09
C GLN A 198 -7.02 9.23 -16.17
N CYS A 199 -7.21 9.10 -14.85
CA CYS A 199 -6.13 8.87 -13.88
C CYS A 199 -5.71 7.39 -13.80
N GLN A 200 -6.46 6.47 -14.41
CA GLN A 200 -6.09 5.06 -14.43
C GLN A 200 -4.73 4.92 -15.11
N THR A 201 -3.83 4.16 -14.50
CA THR A 201 -2.44 4.06 -14.94
C THR A 201 -2.01 2.61 -14.96
N ALA A 202 -1.28 2.21 -16.00
CA ALA A 202 -0.55 0.96 -16.03
C ALA A 202 0.94 1.18 -16.23
N TYR A 203 1.75 0.37 -15.56
CA TYR A 203 3.19 0.26 -15.80
C TYR A 203 3.51 -1.14 -16.31
N ILE A 204 4.21 -1.20 -17.44
CA ILE A 204 4.65 -2.44 -18.08
C ILE A 204 6.17 -2.50 -17.98
N TYR A 205 6.67 -3.46 -17.20
CA TYR A 205 8.08 -3.75 -17.01
C TYR A 205 8.47 -4.91 -17.94
N SER A 206 9.23 -4.65 -18.99
CA SER A 206 9.51 -5.63 -20.06
C SER A 206 10.97 -6.05 -20.12
N GLY A 207 11.19 -7.24 -20.70
CA GLY A 207 12.53 -7.81 -20.92
C GLY A 207 13.15 -8.37 -19.65
N LEU A 208 12.31 -8.81 -18.70
CA LEU A 208 12.69 -9.44 -17.45
C LEU A 208 13.05 -10.91 -17.68
N ASP A 209 14.08 -11.38 -16.99
CA ASP A 209 14.36 -12.81 -16.88
C ASP A 209 13.58 -13.42 -15.70
N SER A 210 13.81 -14.72 -15.44
CA SER A 210 13.14 -15.42 -14.33
C SER A 210 13.36 -14.78 -12.96
N TRP A 211 14.51 -14.11 -12.76
CA TRP A 211 14.82 -13.42 -11.51
C TRP A 211 14.06 -12.08 -11.44
N GLY A 212 14.09 -11.30 -12.53
CA GLY A 212 13.34 -10.04 -12.63
C GLY A 212 11.82 -10.21 -12.44
N LEU A 213 11.26 -11.35 -12.85
CA LEU A 213 9.82 -11.64 -12.72
C LEU A 213 9.36 -12.04 -11.29
N ARG A 214 10.28 -12.52 -10.44
CA ARG A 214 9.92 -13.15 -9.15
C ARG A 214 10.63 -12.53 -7.95
N GLY A 215 11.93 -12.25 -8.08
CA GLY A 215 12.80 -11.84 -6.97
C GLY A 215 13.03 -12.91 -5.90
#